data_AF-A0AAC9BQT6-F1
#
_entry.id   AF-A0AAC9BQT6-F1
#
_cell.length_a   1.000
_cell.length_b   1.000
_cell.length_c   1.000
_cell.angle_alpha   90.00
_cell.angle_beta   90.00
_cell.angle_gamma   90.00
#
_symmetry.space_group_name_H-M   'P 1'
#
loop_
_entity.id
_entity.type
_entity.pdbx_description
1 polymer ?
#
loop_
_entity_poly.entity_id
_entity_poly.type
_entity_poly.pdbx_seq_one_letter_code
_entity_poly.pdbx_strand_id
1 'polypeptide(L)'
;MDYPKSIPGVGLVNGGFVDENPIAGSPGSLIPAAWGNSVTQEILNAIKAAGLTPDEARTDQLATAIGALVDFTKLKNTPTTLAGYGITDAVGRLLAVRQIETVGITVYKPNPRAKRIRVRLVGAGGSGGGCEPVPAGSQMLGGGGGSGAYAESLYDVTAQMLAGVPVSLGAGGVVSNTTGLAGGGASFGAYMSVSGGGGGQKLAIVTSATSSGFIQGGVGGTVTGGNLCSARGITGGFGMSNANWGLLSGCGAPSPFDGGASFTGSNTAGNAGIRGSGGSGSCSVNASASVVSGAGGNAFCEIWEYE
;
A
#
# COMPACT_ATOMS: atom_id res chain seq x y z
N MET A 1 47.08 -7.23 -29.03
CA MET A 1 48.22 -6.36 -29.25
C MET A 1 49.15 -6.45 -28.05
N ASP A 2 50.40 -6.80 -28.31
CA ASP A 2 51.56 -6.55 -27.46
C ASP A 2 52.68 -6.00 -28.37
N TYR A 3 53.83 -5.62 -27.81
CA TYR A 3 55.00 -5.26 -28.60
C TYR A 3 55.37 -6.41 -29.57
N PRO A 4 55.85 -6.09 -30.80
CA PRO A 4 56.08 -7.09 -31.85
C PRO A 4 57.37 -7.90 -31.62
N LYS A 5 57.40 -8.71 -30.56
CA LYS A 5 58.55 -9.52 -30.13
C LYS A 5 58.83 -10.68 -31.07
N SER A 6 57.81 -11.15 -31.79
CA SER A 6 57.93 -12.25 -32.75
C SER A 6 58.54 -11.84 -34.09
N ILE A 7 58.59 -10.54 -34.39
CA ILE A 7 59.12 -10.02 -35.65
C ILE A 7 60.65 -9.82 -35.52
N PRO A 8 61.48 -10.55 -36.29
CA PRO A 8 62.93 -10.38 -36.26
C PRO A 8 63.36 -8.98 -36.73
N GLY A 9 64.41 -8.43 -36.11
CA GLY A 9 65.01 -7.18 -36.56
C GLY A 9 64.22 -5.90 -36.20
N VAL A 10 63.16 -5.99 -35.39
CA VAL A 10 62.42 -4.80 -34.91
C VAL A 10 63.28 -3.91 -34.01
N GLY A 11 64.33 -4.45 -33.38
CA GLY A 11 65.24 -3.68 -32.52
C GLY A 11 64.63 -3.33 -31.16
N LEU A 12 63.87 -4.26 -30.55
CA LEU A 12 63.34 -4.08 -29.20
C LEU A 12 64.41 -4.37 -28.15
N VAL A 13 64.45 -3.58 -27.07
CA VAL A 13 65.27 -3.85 -25.88
C VAL A 13 64.35 -3.91 -24.68
N ASN A 14 64.48 -4.97 -23.86
CA ASN A 14 63.59 -5.25 -22.73
C ASN A 14 62.09 -5.25 -23.09
N GLY A 15 61.76 -5.59 -24.35
CA GLY A 15 60.39 -5.65 -24.84
C GLY A 15 59.78 -4.30 -25.22
N GLY A 16 60.55 -3.21 -25.31
CA GLY A 16 60.11 -1.91 -25.83
C GLY A 16 60.98 -1.41 -26.98
N PHE A 17 60.49 -0.42 -27.71
CA PHE A 17 61.24 0.24 -28.77
C PHE A 17 62.38 1.10 -28.18
N VAL A 18 63.52 1.18 -28.86
CA VAL A 18 64.66 2.03 -28.49
C VAL A 18 65.19 2.79 -29.69
N ASP A 19 65.65 4.02 -29.48
CA ASP A 19 66.26 4.80 -30.56
C ASP A 19 67.70 4.31 -30.83
N GLU A 20 68.20 4.58 -32.03
CA GLU A 20 69.57 4.22 -32.39
C GLU A 20 70.58 4.90 -31.47
N ASN A 21 71.64 4.19 -31.11
CA ASN A 21 72.80 4.76 -30.44
C ASN A 21 74.04 4.67 -31.33
N PRO A 22 74.32 5.70 -32.14
CA PRO A 22 75.47 5.73 -33.05
C PRO A 22 76.83 5.64 -32.34
N ILE A 23 76.90 6.07 -31.08
CA ILE A 23 78.15 6.11 -30.28
C ILE A 23 78.49 4.70 -29.77
N ALA A 24 77.48 3.93 -29.39
CA ALA A 24 77.64 2.53 -28.95
C ALA A 24 77.52 1.51 -30.10
N GLY A 25 77.32 1.96 -31.35
CA GLY A 25 77.14 1.11 -32.52
C GLY A 25 75.91 0.20 -32.45
N SER A 26 74.90 0.57 -31.66
CA SER A 26 73.70 -0.25 -31.43
C SER A 26 72.55 0.23 -32.33
N PRO A 27 72.05 -0.60 -33.26
CA PRO A 27 70.93 -0.26 -34.12
C PRO A 27 69.66 0.03 -33.30
N GLY A 28 68.91 1.05 -33.71
CA GLY A 28 67.62 1.39 -33.13
C GLY A 28 66.46 0.55 -33.65
N SER A 29 65.29 0.79 -33.10
CA SER A 29 64.03 0.23 -33.56
C SER A 29 63.62 0.77 -34.94
N LEU A 30 62.75 0.02 -35.63
CA LEU A 30 62.22 0.40 -36.96
C LEU A 30 61.34 1.66 -36.94
N ILE A 31 60.88 2.07 -35.76
CA ILE A 31 60.05 3.26 -35.54
C ILE A 31 60.63 4.08 -34.39
N PRO A 32 60.36 5.39 -34.33
CA PRO A 32 60.79 6.23 -33.21
C PRO A 32 60.31 5.68 -31.86
N ALA A 33 61.24 5.47 -30.92
CA ALA A 33 60.95 4.77 -29.68
C ALA A 33 59.92 5.51 -28.83
N ALA A 34 60.04 6.83 -28.75
CA ALA A 34 59.11 7.67 -28.00
C ALA A 34 57.66 7.47 -28.46
N TRP A 35 57.42 7.48 -29.77
CA TRP A 35 56.07 7.30 -30.34
C TRP A 35 55.58 5.86 -30.19
N GLY A 36 56.41 4.88 -30.60
CA GLY A 36 56.05 3.47 -30.58
C GLY A 36 55.72 2.95 -29.19
N ASN A 37 56.50 3.34 -28.19
CA ASN A 37 56.26 2.98 -26.80
C ASN A 37 55.00 3.67 -26.25
N SER A 38 54.81 4.96 -26.54
CA SER A 38 53.65 5.70 -26.02
C SER A 38 52.32 5.10 -26.50
N VAL A 39 52.19 4.83 -27.79
CA VAL A 39 50.96 4.26 -28.37
C VAL A 39 50.74 2.82 -27.89
N THR A 40 51.78 1.98 -27.93
CA THR A 40 51.68 0.58 -27.52
C THR A 40 51.33 0.47 -26.04
N GLN A 41 51.96 1.30 -25.19
CA GLN A 41 51.71 1.29 -23.76
C GLN A 41 50.28 1.75 -23.42
N GLU A 42 49.74 2.76 -24.11
CA GLU A 42 48.36 3.21 -23.89
C GLU A 42 47.35 2.09 -24.18
N ILE A 43 47.55 1.36 -25.27
CA ILE A 43 46.67 0.25 -25.65
C ILE A 43 46.84 -0.95 -24.71
N LEU A 44 48.07 -1.26 -24.30
CA LEU A 44 48.34 -2.26 -23.28
C LEU A 44 47.68 -1.92 -21.94
N ASN A 45 47.69 -0.65 -21.55
CA ASN A 45 47.04 -0.19 -20.32
C ASN A 45 45.52 -0.40 -20.39
N ALA A 46 44.88 -0.08 -21.52
CA ALA A 46 43.45 -0.34 -21.74
C ALA A 46 43.11 -1.83 -21.68
N ILE A 47 43.91 -2.69 -22.35
CA ILE A 47 43.74 -4.15 -22.34
C ILE A 47 43.85 -4.72 -20.93
N LYS A 48 44.86 -4.29 -20.17
CA LYS A 48 45.07 -4.72 -18.78
C LYS A 48 43.96 -4.22 -17.86
N ALA A 49 43.52 -2.98 -18.02
CA ALA A 49 42.41 -2.40 -17.25
C ALA A 49 41.09 -3.17 -17.47
N ALA A 50 40.89 -3.73 -18.67
CA ALA A 50 39.77 -4.60 -18.97
C ALA A 50 39.88 -6.01 -18.33
N GLY A 51 41.03 -6.36 -17.75
CA GLY A 51 41.35 -7.68 -17.21
C GLY A 51 41.80 -8.71 -18.25
N LEU A 52 42.23 -8.25 -19.43
CA LEU A 52 42.70 -9.12 -20.51
C LEU A 52 44.24 -9.22 -20.51
N THR A 53 44.76 -10.36 -20.96
CA THR A 53 46.20 -10.55 -21.17
C THR A 53 46.59 -10.09 -22.58
N PRO A 54 47.51 -9.13 -22.74
CA PRO A 54 48.02 -8.73 -24.05
C PRO A 54 48.61 -9.90 -24.86
N ASP A 55 48.30 -9.92 -26.14
CA ASP A 55 48.73 -10.95 -27.09
C ASP A 55 49.13 -10.29 -28.42
N GLU A 56 50.39 -10.48 -28.82
CA GLU A 56 50.94 -9.96 -30.07
C GLU A 56 50.20 -10.46 -31.31
N ALA A 57 49.68 -11.70 -31.27
CA ALA A 57 49.00 -12.32 -32.42
C ALA A 57 47.58 -11.78 -32.66
N ARG A 58 47.03 -11.00 -31.71
CA ARG A 58 45.66 -10.49 -31.78
C ARG A 58 45.60 -9.01 -32.13
N THR A 59 44.82 -8.68 -33.16
CA THR A 59 44.60 -7.30 -33.62
C THR A 59 43.29 -6.68 -33.14
N ASP A 60 42.48 -7.42 -32.37
CA ASP A 60 41.14 -7.05 -31.91
C ASP A 60 41.06 -6.77 -30.39
N GLN A 61 42.17 -6.87 -29.66
CA GLN A 61 42.15 -6.78 -28.20
C GLN A 61 41.79 -5.38 -27.68
N LEU A 62 42.12 -4.31 -28.41
CA LEU A 62 41.66 -2.97 -28.02
C LEU A 62 40.13 -2.86 -28.10
N ALA A 63 39.53 -3.37 -29.17
CA ALA A 63 38.08 -3.40 -29.32
C ALA A 63 37.42 -4.28 -28.24
N THR A 64 38.01 -5.45 -27.96
CA THR A 64 37.55 -6.34 -26.87
C THR A 64 37.65 -5.67 -25.50
N ALA A 65 38.75 -4.95 -25.24
CA ALA A 65 38.97 -4.23 -24.00
C ALA A 65 37.93 -3.11 -23.82
N ILE A 66 37.66 -2.33 -24.86
CA ILE A 66 36.61 -1.31 -24.85
C ILE A 66 35.25 -1.95 -24.55
N GLY A 67 34.89 -3.06 -25.23
CA GLY A 67 33.65 -3.79 -24.98
C GLY A 67 33.52 -4.31 -23.54
N ALA A 68 34.62 -4.77 -22.94
CA ALA A 68 34.63 -5.21 -21.55
C ALA A 68 34.57 -4.03 -20.56
N LEU A 69 35.16 -2.88 -20.86
CA LEU A 69 35.16 -1.71 -19.99
C LEU A 69 33.82 -0.95 -19.98
N VAL A 70 32.96 -1.16 -20.98
CA VAL A 70 31.58 -0.62 -21.01
C VAL A 70 30.57 -1.53 -20.29
N ASP A 71 31.01 -2.65 -19.73
CA ASP A 71 30.18 -3.47 -18.84
C ASP A 71 29.83 -2.67 -17.56
N PHE A 72 28.55 -2.55 -17.25
CA PHE A 72 28.05 -1.84 -16.07
C PHE A 72 28.64 -2.35 -14.75
N THR A 73 29.07 -3.61 -14.69
CA THR A 73 29.73 -4.20 -13.51
C THR A 73 31.16 -3.72 -13.31
N LYS A 74 31.80 -3.19 -14.36
CA LYS A 74 33.20 -2.70 -14.35
C LYS A 74 33.31 -1.18 -14.35
N LEU A 75 32.19 -0.46 -14.42
CA LEU A 75 32.18 1.00 -14.29
C LEU A 75 32.62 1.40 -12.87
N LYS A 76 33.72 2.14 -12.76
CA LYS A 76 34.22 2.62 -11.45
C LYS A 76 33.29 3.63 -10.78
N ASN A 77 32.46 4.32 -11.57
CA ASN A 77 31.51 5.34 -11.13
C ASN A 77 30.06 4.88 -11.33
N THR A 78 29.75 3.64 -10.97
CA THR A 78 28.39 3.09 -11.09
C THR A 78 27.40 3.98 -10.34
N PRO A 79 26.41 4.58 -11.02
CA PRO A 79 25.44 5.45 -10.37
C PRO A 79 24.60 4.69 -9.34
N THR A 80 24.24 5.37 -8.24
CA THR A 80 23.40 4.79 -7.16
C THR A 80 21.92 5.15 -7.29
N THR A 81 21.55 5.91 -8.34
CA THR A 81 20.17 6.34 -8.61
C THR A 81 19.79 6.02 -10.05
N LEU A 82 18.49 5.77 -10.30
CA LEU A 82 17.98 5.53 -11.66
C LEU A 82 18.30 6.71 -12.59
N ALA A 83 18.18 7.94 -12.10
CA ALA A 83 18.54 9.14 -12.86
C ALA A 83 20.02 9.17 -13.25
N GLY A 84 20.90 8.66 -12.38
CA GLY A 84 22.32 8.53 -12.70
C GLY A 84 22.61 7.52 -13.83
N TYR A 85 21.75 6.53 -14.02
CA TYR A 85 21.77 5.64 -15.19
C TYR A 85 21.10 6.24 -16.44
N GLY A 86 20.61 7.49 -16.38
CA GLY A 86 19.87 8.13 -17.46
C GLY A 86 18.37 7.78 -17.50
N ILE A 87 17.88 6.97 -16.56
CA ILE A 87 16.45 6.65 -16.45
C ILE A 87 15.79 7.75 -15.63
N THR A 88 15.14 8.69 -16.32
CA THR A 88 14.52 9.88 -15.71
C THR A 88 13.00 9.81 -15.65
N ASP A 89 12.41 8.79 -16.25
CA ASP A 89 10.98 8.55 -16.39
C ASP A 89 10.53 7.27 -15.67
N ALA A 90 11.29 6.83 -14.66
CA ALA A 90 10.93 5.68 -13.85
C ALA A 90 9.58 5.91 -13.14
N VAL A 91 8.57 5.13 -13.55
CA VAL A 91 7.22 5.15 -12.98
C VAL A 91 7.02 4.02 -11.97
N GLY A 92 6.09 4.21 -11.03
CA GLY A 92 5.64 3.22 -10.07
C GLY A 92 6.32 3.28 -8.70
N ARG A 93 7.23 4.23 -8.45
CA ARG A 93 7.86 4.37 -7.13
C ARG A 93 6.85 4.92 -6.12
N LEU A 94 6.65 4.22 -5.00
CA LEU A 94 5.84 4.73 -3.89
C LEU A 94 6.47 6.00 -3.31
N LEU A 95 5.71 7.10 -3.33
CA LEU A 95 6.09 8.40 -2.80
C LEU A 95 5.59 8.61 -1.37
N ALA A 96 4.34 8.25 -1.10
CA ALA A 96 3.71 8.45 0.20
C ALA A 96 2.50 7.54 0.39
N VAL A 97 2.17 7.27 1.66
CA VAL A 97 0.87 6.73 2.08
C VAL A 97 0.24 7.73 3.04
N ARG A 98 -0.98 8.16 2.75
CA ARG A 98 -1.74 9.12 3.58
C ARG A 98 -3.02 8.49 4.07
N GLN A 99 -3.35 8.72 5.33
CA GLN A 99 -4.61 8.29 5.94
C GLN A 99 -5.43 9.51 6.36
N ILE A 100 -6.72 9.47 6.06
CA ILE A 100 -7.69 10.50 6.45
C ILE A 100 -8.74 9.80 7.30
N GLU A 101 -8.87 10.25 8.55
CA GLU A 101 -9.79 9.67 9.55
C GLU A 101 -10.75 10.71 10.14
N THR A 102 -10.50 12.00 9.88
CA THR A 102 -11.34 13.09 10.38
C THR A 102 -12.68 13.09 9.65
N VAL A 103 -13.76 12.93 10.40
CA VAL A 103 -15.13 13.06 9.91
C VAL A 103 -15.38 14.46 9.35
N GLY A 104 -16.14 14.54 8.26
CA GLY A 104 -16.37 15.77 7.51
C GLY A 104 -15.54 15.80 6.23
N ILE A 105 -15.24 17.00 5.73
CA ILE A 105 -14.54 17.19 4.46
C ILE A 105 -13.08 17.58 4.73
N THR A 106 -12.15 16.82 4.17
CA THR A 106 -10.72 17.16 4.10
C THR A 106 -10.31 17.34 2.65
N VAL A 107 -9.65 18.45 2.31
CA VAL A 107 -9.13 18.65 0.94
C VAL A 107 -7.78 17.96 0.82
N TYR A 108 -7.75 16.86 0.05
CA TYR A 108 -6.53 16.14 -0.28
C TYR A 108 -5.83 16.79 -1.47
N LYS A 109 -4.53 17.04 -1.34
CA LYS A 109 -3.65 17.47 -2.44
C LYS A 109 -2.54 16.45 -2.63
N PRO A 110 -2.48 15.74 -3.77
CA PRO A 110 -1.41 14.81 -4.08
C PRO A 110 -0.04 15.47 -4.00
N ASN A 111 1.01 14.68 -3.77
CA ASN A 111 2.37 15.16 -4.01
C ASN A 111 2.48 15.65 -5.48
N PRO A 112 3.10 16.82 -5.75
CA PRO A 112 3.28 17.33 -7.11
C PRO A 112 4.00 16.36 -8.08
N ARG A 113 4.77 15.42 -7.53
CA ARG A 113 5.46 14.37 -8.29
C ARG A 113 4.60 13.14 -8.57
N ALA A 114 3.47 12.97 -7.87
CA ALA A 114 2.61 11.82 -8.05
C ALA A 114 2.02 11.82 -9.47
N LYS A 115 2.20 10.70 -10.18
CA LYS A 115 1.57 10.44 -11.48
C LYS A 115 0.42 9.46 -11.34
N ARG A 116 0.41 8.63 -10.30
CA ARG A 116 -0.71 7.75 -9.97
C ARG A 116 -1.06 7.78 -8.49
N ILE A 117 -2.32 7.55 -8.18
CA ILE A 117 -2.81 7.36 -6.82
C ILE A 117 -3.70 6.13 -6.72
N ARG A 118 -3.50 5.32 -5.68
CA ARG A 118 -4.41 4.24 -5.28
C ARG A 118 -5.19 4.71 -4.06
N VAL A 119 -6.51 4.82 -4.21
CA VAL A 119 -7.41 5.29 -3.16
C VAL A 119 -8.22 4.10 -2.65
N ARG A 120 -8.13 3.83 -1.35
CA ARG A 120 -8.95 2.85 -0.64
C ARG A 120 -9.91 3.60 0.27
N LEU A 121 -11.19 3.29 0.19
CA LEU A 121 -12.24 4.03 0.88
C LEU A 121 -13.26 3.09 1.48
N VAL A 122 -13.62 3.32 2.74
CA VAL A 122 -14.70 2.59 3.43
C VAL A 122 -15.72 3.56 4.02
N GLY A 123 -17.00 3.27 3.85
CA GLY A 123 -18.09 3.99 4.51
C GLY A 123 -18.08 3.73 6.02
N ALA A 124 -18.82 4.52 6.80
CA ALA A 124 -18.91 4.30 8.23
C ALA A 124 -19.82 3.11 8.58
N GLY A 125 -19.56 2.44 9.71
CA GLY A 125 -20.42 1.37 10.21
C GLY A 125 -21.67 1.91 10.91
N GLY A 126 -22.74 1.11 10.95
CA GLY A 126 -23.89 1.40 11.80
C GLY A 126 -23.65 1.04 13.26
N SER A 127 -24.42 1.62 14.17
CA SER A 127 -24.43 1.17 15.57
C SER A 127 -25.25 -0.10 15.75
N GLY A 128 -25.00 -0.84 16.82
CA GLY A 128 -25.86 -1.97 17.18
C GLY A 128 -27.24 -1.53 17.67
N GLY A 129 -28.15 -2.49 17.81
CA GLY A 129 -29.39 -2.31 18.55
C GLY A 129 -29.12 -2.27 20.05
N GLY A 130 -29.72 -1.30 20.74
CA GLY A 130 -29.68 -1.15 22.18
C GLY A 130 -30.92 -1.69 22.89
N CYS A 131 -30.89 -1.62 24.21
CA CYS A 131 -32.02 -1.97 25.07
C CYS A 131 -32.47 -0.77 25.90
N GLU A 132 -33.75 -0.44 25.83
CA GLU A 132 -34.41 0.42 26.79
C GLU A 132 -34.67 -0.37 28.09
N PRO A 133 -35.09 0.26 29.21
CA PRO A 133 -35.43 -0.47 30.42
C PRO A 133 -36.45 -1.58 30.14
N VAL A 134 -36.18 -2.78 30.65
CA VAL A 134 -36.87 -4.01 30.27
C VAL A 134 -37.93 -4.39 31.30
N PRO A 135 -39.23 -4.41 30.96
CA PRO A 135 -40.28 -4.80 31.90
C PRO A 135 -40.07 -6.19 32.51
N ALA A 136 -40.55 -6.39 33.73
CA ALA A 136 -40.51 -7.69 34.39
C ALA A 136 -41.20 -8.77 33.54
N GLY A 137 -40.59 -9.96 33.47
CA GLY A 137 -41.07 -11.04 32.61
C GLY A 137 -40.76 -10.85 31.12
N SER A 138 -39.83 -9.95 30.77
CA SER A 138 -39.36 -9.77 29.40
C SER A 138 -37.84 -9.66 29.33
N GLN A 139 -37.31 -9.80 28.13
CA GLN A 139 -35.91 -9.59 27.77
C GLN A 139 -35.81 -8.82 26.45
N MET A 140 -34.71 -8.11 26.24
CA MET A 140 -34.44 -7.40 24.99
C MET A 140 -33.11 -7.85 24.37
N LEU A 141 -33.12 -7.94 23.04
CA LEU A 141 -31.98 -8.28 22.20
C LEU A 141 -31.72 -7.19 21.18
N GLY A 142 -30.46 -6.82 21.02
CA GLY A 142 -29.96 -5.98 19.93
C GLY A 142 -29.05 -6.77 19.00
N GLY A 143 -29.29 -6.67 17.69
CA GLY A 143 -28.36 -7.12 16.65
C GLY A 143 -27.18 -6.15 16.52
N GLY A 144 -26.08 -6.60 15.91
CA GLY A 144 -24.94 -5.72 15.64
C GLY A 144 -25.19 -4.79 14.46
N GLY A 145 -24.42 -3.71 14.35
CA GLY A 145 -24.44 -2.81 13.21
C GLY A 145 -23.78 -3.42 11.97
N GLY A 146 -24.26 -3.05 10.79
CA GLY A 146 -23.64 -3.41 9.52
C GLY A 146 -22.41 -2.57 9.24
N SER A 147 -21.47 -3.08 8.44
CA SER A 147 -20.27 -2.35 8.05
C SER A 147 -20.52 -1.46 6.83
N GLY A 148 -19.74 -0.40 6.70
CA GLY A 148 -19.72 0.42 5.50
C GLY A 148 -19.21 -0.35 4.29
N ALA A 149 -19.58 0.10 3.10
CA ALA A 149 -19.09 -0.49 1.87
C ALA A 149 -17.64 -0.10 1.59
N TYR A 150 -16.93 -0.92 0.82
CA TYR A 150 -15.54 -0.69 0.45
C TYR A 150 -15.38 -0.49 -1.05
N ALA A 151 -14.59 0.50 -1.43
CA ALA A 151 -14.18 0.71 -2.80
C ALA A 151 -12.69 1.05 -2.89
N GLU A 152 -12.09 0.61 -3.96
CA GLU A 152 -10.70 0.87 -4.29
C GLU A 152 -10.57 1.28 -5.75
N SER A 153 -9.77 2.31 -5.99
CA SER A 153 -9.48 2.76 -7.35
C SER A 153 -8.04 3.16 -7.55
N LEU A 154 -7.57 3.03 -8.79
CA LEU A 154 -6.32 3.59 -9.26
C LEU A 154 -6.62 4.71 -10.27
N TYR A 155 -6.04 5.88 -10.04
CA TYR A 155 -6.20 7.03 -10.91
C TYR A 155 -4.84 7.53 -11.40
N ASP A 156 -4.79 7.95 -12.66
CA ASP A 156 -3.73 8.86 -13.11
C ASP A 156 -4.00 10.26 -12.53
N VAL A 157 -2.95 10.90 -12.01
CA VAL A 157 -3.05 12.21 -11.36
C VAL A 157 -3.22 13.29 -12.42
N THR A 158 -4.34 13.98 -12.38
CA THR A 158 -4.66 15.09 -13.27
C THR A 158 -4.32 16.45 -12.65
N ALA A 159 -4.24 17.50 -13.46
CA ALA A 159 -4.10 18.88 -12.97
C ALA A 159 -5.23 19.27 -12.01
N GLN A 160 -6.45 18.77 -12.22
CA GLN A 160 -7.58 18.98 -11.32
C GLN A 160 -7.34 18.34 -9.94
N MET A 161 -6.83 17.11 -9.90
CA MET A 161 -6.52 16.44 -8.64
C MET A 161 -5.39 17.16 -7.88
N LEU A 162 -4.40 17.70 -8.58
CA LEU A 162 -3.34 18.53 -7.99
C LEU A 162 -3.87 19.84 -7.37
N ALA A 163 -4.94 20.41 -7.92
CA ALA A 163 -5.61 21.57 -7.34
C ALA A 163 -6.32 21.22 -6.01
N GLY A 164 -6.76 19.96 -5.88
CA GLY A 164 -7.29 19.37 -4.66
C GLY A 164 -8.52 18.52 -4.91
N VAL A 165 -8.67 17.44 -4.13
CA VAL A 165 -9.83 16.55 -4.15
C VAL A 165 -10.50 16.59 -2.78
N PRO A 166 -11.80 16.90 -2.68
CA PRO A 166 -12.51 16.84 -1.42
C PRO A 166 -12.74 15.37 -1.04
N VAL A 167 -12.21 14.95 0.11
CA VAL A 167 -12.48 13.65 0.72
C VAL A 167 -13.51 13.85 1.81
N SER A 168 -14.70 13.29 1.63
CA SER A 168 -15.79 13.38 2.61
C SER A 168 -15.89 12.07 3.37
N LEU A 169 -15.79 12.12 4.69
CA LEU A 169 -15.90 10.95 5.57
C LEU A 169 -17.10 11.09 6.50
N GLY A 170 -18.02 10.14 6.44
CA GLY A 170 -19.17 10.06 7.33
C GLY A 170 -18.83 9.57 8.74
N ALA A 171 -19.61 10.02 9.72
CA ALA A 171 -19.55 9.51 11.08
C ALA A 171 -20.15 8.09 11.16
N GLY A 172 -19.66 7.29 12.10
CA GLY A 172 -20.31 6.04 12.47
C GLY A 172 -21.70 6.26 13.07
N GLY A 173 -22.55 5.24 13.00
CA GLY A 173 -23.84 5.24 13.66
C GLY A 173 -23.66 5.51 15.16
N VAL A 174 -24.41 6.46 15.70
CA VAL A 174 -24.29 6.87 17.11
C VAL A 174 -24.84 5.76 18.02
N VAL A 175 -24.32 5.65 19.24
CA VAL A 175 -24.86 4.73 20.27
C VAL A 175 -26.38 4.86 20.40
N SER A 176 -27.07 3.74 20.58
CA SER A 176 -28.54 3.71 20.69
C SER A 176 -28.97 2.84 21.87
N ASN A 177 -30.05 3.19 22.54
CA ASN A 177 -30.77 2.32 23.48
C ASN A 177 -32.01 1.66 22.83
N THR A 178 -32.21 1.86 21.53
CA THR A 178 -33.30 1.30 20.74
C THR A 178 -32.72 0.69 19.46
N THR A 179 -33.44 0.64 18.34
CA THR A 179 -32.86 0.29 17.04
C THR A 179 -31.60 1.14 16.76
N GLY A 180 -30.55 0.50 16.25
CA GLY A 180 -29.32 1.16 15.88
C GLY A 180 -29.51 2.16 14.75
N LEU A 181 -28.56 3.09 14.65
CA LEU A 181 -28.53 4.14 13.63
C LEU A 181 -27.52 3.78 12.53
N ALA A 182 -27.82 4.19 11.31
CA ALA A 182 -26.93 3.98 10.17
C ALA A 182 -25.67 4.85 10.28
N GLY A 183 -24.56 4.35 9.71
CA GLY A 183 -23.35 5.12 9.48
C GLY A 183 -23.45 5.99 8.22
N GLY A 184 -22.68 7.08 8.21
CA GLY A 184 -22.54 7.94 7.03
C GLY A 184 -21.72 7.31 5.91
N GLY A 185 -21.99 7.73 4.66
CA GLY A 185 -21.17 7.36 3.51
C GLY A 185 -19.82 8.07 3.47
N ALA A 186 -19.01 7.75 2.46
CA ALA A 186 -17.74 8.41 2.20
C ALA A 186 -17.53 8.63 0.70
N SER A 187 -16.76 9.66 0.34
CA SER A 187 -16.42 9.94 -1.07
C SER A 187 -15.01 10.47 -1.25
N PHE A 188 -14.44 10.17 -2.41
CA PHE A 188 -13.24 10.79 -2.94
C PHE A 188 -13.63 11.66 -4.15
N GLY A 189 -13.93 12.94 -3.89
CA GLY A 189 -14.49 13.84 -4.89
C GLY A 189 -15.76 13.28 -5.54
N ALA A 190 -15.87 13.50 -6.85
CA ALA A 190 -16.88 12.86 -7.70
C ALA A 190 -16.41 11.51 -8.28
N TYR A 191 -15.19 11.06 -7.94
CA TYR A 191 -14.57 9.91 -8.59
C TYR A 191 -15.03 8.56 -7.99
N MET A 192 -15.29 8.53 -6.69
CA MET A 192 -15.66 7.29 -5.97
C MET A 192 -16.49 7.59 -4.74
N SER A 193 -17.51 6.77 -4.47
CA SER A 193 -18.35 6.88 -3.28
C SER A 193 -18.78 5.52 -2.73
N VAL A 194 -18.97 5.46 -1.42
CA VAL A 194 -19.43 4.28 -0.69
C VAL A 194 -20.47 4.70 0.34
N SER A 195 -21.51 3.90 0.54
CA SER A 195 -22.49 4.15 1.60
C SER A 195 -22.00 3.56 2.93
N GLY A 196 -22.51 4.10 4.04
CA GLY A 196 -22.34 3.48 5.35
C GLY A 196 -23.22 2.24 5.52
N GLY A 197 -22.98 1.52 6.62
CA GLY A 197 -23.79 0.37 7.05
C GLY A 197 -25.03 0.78 7.84
N GLY A 198 -26.05 -0.07 7.83
CA GLY A 198 -27.28 0.11 8.59
C GLY A 198 -27.11 -0.22 10.07
N GLY A 199 -28.01 0.31 10.91
CA GLY A 199 -28.04 0.03 12.34
C GLY A 199 -28.68 -1.32 12.69
N GLY A 200 -28.23 -1.93 13.78
CA GLY A 200 -28.73 -3.20 14.31
C GLY A 200 -30.20 -3.13 14.75
N GLN A 201 -30.97 -4.19 14.52
CA GLN A 201 -32.37 -4.22 14.91
C GLN A 201 -32.55 -4.62 16.39
N LYS A 202 -33.72 -4.34 16.97
CA LYS A 202 -34.06 -4.73 18.34
C LYS A 202 -35.27 -5.67 18.39
N LEU A 203 -35.32 -6.52 19.40
CA LEU A 203 -36.45 -7.41 19.67
C LEU A 203 -36.69 -7.54 21.18
N ALA A 204 -37.94 -7.34 21.60
CA ALA A 204 -38.41 -7.67 22.94
C ALA A 204 -39.07 -9.05 22.93
N ILE A 205 -38.79 -9.87 23.94
CA ILE A 205 -39.31 -11.23 24.09
C ILE A 205 -39.87 -11.37 25.50
N VAL A 206 -41.13 -11.80 25.62
CA VAL A 206 -41.71 -12.18 26.92
C VAL A 206 -41.10 -13.52 27.34
N THR A 207 -40.58 -13.60 28.57
CA THR A 207 -39.84 -14.78 29.04
C THR A 207 -40.77 -15.87 29.55
N SER A 208 -40.50 -17.10 29.12
CA SER A 208 -41.14 -18.35 29.53
C SER A 208 -40.11 -19.48 29.54
N ALA A 209 -40.45 -20.65 30.08
CA ALA A 209 -39.55 -21.81 30.16
C ALA A 209 -39.03 -22.31 28.79
N THR A 210 -39.67 -21.93 27.68
CA THR A 210 -39.32 -22.36 26.31
C THR A 210 -39.03 -21.19 25.37
N SER A 211 -38.90 -19.97 25.90
CA SER A 211 -38.68 -18.78 25.09
C SER A 211 -37.35 -18.82 24.36
N SER A 212 -37.39 -18.44 23.08
CA SER A 212 -36.21 -18.23 22.24
C SER A 212 -36.50 -17.11 21.26
N GLY A 213 -35.44 -16.48 20.76
CA GLY A 213 -35.59 -15.48 19.72
C GLY A 213 -34.25 -15.03 19.18
N PHE A 214 -34.29 -14.51 17.96
CA PHE A 214 -33.14 -13.90 17.31
C PHE A 214 -33.58 -12.63 16.60
N ILE A 215 -32.65 -11.70 16.44
CA ILE A 215 -32.88 -10.44 15.75
C ILE A 215 -31.71 -10.12 14.85
N GLN A 216 -32.02 -9.67 13.63
CA GLN A 216 -31.02 -9.38 12.60
C GLN A 216 -30.13 -8.18 12.97
N GLY A 217 -28.89 -8.23 12.52
CA GLY A 217 -28.02 -7.06 12.50
C GLY A 217 -28.41 -6.07 11.41
N GLY A 218 -27.73 -4.93 11.40
CA GLY A 218 -27.89 -3.91 10.39
C GLY A 218 -27.29 -4.36 9.06
N VAL A 219 -27.93 -3.99 7.95
CA VAL A 219 -27.47 -4.34 6.60
C VAL A 219 -26.14 -3.69 6.27
N GLY A 220 -25.29 -4.37 5.49
CA GLY A 220 -24.05 -3.78 4.99
C GLY A 220 -24.28 -2.66 3.97
N GLY A 221 -23.32 -1.74 3.87
CA GLY A 221 -23.34 -0.65 2.91
C GLY A 221 -23.26 -1.12 1.43
N THR A 222 -23.52 -0.18 0.53
CA THR A 222 -23.48 -0.36 -0.93
C THR A 222 -22.41 0.53 -1.55
N VAL A 223 -21.91 0.14 -2.72
CA VAL A 223 -20.82 0.84 -3.41
C VAL A 223 -21.35 1.52 -4.67
N THR A 224 -20.82 2.70 -4.99
CA THR A 224 -21.00 3.36 -6.30
C THR A 224 -19.68 3.98 -6.77
N GLY A 225 -19.07 3.37 -7.79
CA GLY A 225 -17.70 3.66 -8.21
C GLY A 225 -16.70 2.61 -7.67
N GLY A 226 -15.41 2.73 -8.02
CA GLY A 226 -14.40 1.71 -7.75
C GLY A 226 -13.95 0.98 -9.02
N ASN A 227 -12.78 1.33 -9.56
CA ASN A 227 -12.28 0.73 -10.81
C ASN A 227 -11.33 -0.47 -10.61
N LEU A 228 -10.81 -0.68 -9.39
CA LEU A 228 -9.98 -1.84 -9.07
C LEU A 228 -10.77 -2.91 -8.34
N CYS A 229 -11.48 -2.52 -7.28
CA CYS A 229 -12.25 -3.42 -6.45
C CYS A 229 -13.41 -2.67 -5.79
N SER A 230 -14.54 -3.33 -5.65
CA SER A 230 -15.69 -2.85 -4.90
C SER A 230 -16.34 -4.00 -4.16
N ALA A 231 -16.64 -3.80 -2.88
CA ALA A 231 -17.34 -4.77 -2.06
C ALA A 231 -18.43 -4.09 -1.25
N ARG A 232 -19.64 -4.67 -1.26
CA ARG A 232 -20.69 -4.29 -0.33
C ARG A 232 -20.20 -4.53 1.10
N GLY A 233 -20.74 -3.77 2.05
CA GLY A 233 -20.54 -4.05 3.46
C GLY A 233 -21.20 -5.38 3.85
N ILE A 234 -20.88 -5.86 5.06
CA ILE A 234 -21.42 -7.09 5.63
C ILE A 234 -22.51 -6.74 6.65
N THR A 235 -23.53 -7.59 6.75
CA THR A 235 -24.58 -7.46 7.77
C THR A 235 -24.03 -7.76 9.15
N GLY A 236 -24.44 -6.99 10.16
CA GLY A 236 -24.08 -7.24 11.57
C GLY A 236 -24.56 -8.61 12.06
N GLY A 237 -23.90 -9.13 13.09
CA GLY A 237 -24.28 -10.39 13.72
C GLY A 237 -25.68 -10.35 14.35
N PHE A 238 -26.31 -11.51 14.45
CA PHE A 238 -27.62 -11.65 15.10
C PHE A 238 -27.50 -11.51 16.62
N GLY A 239 -28.44 -10.80 17.25
CA GLY A 239 -28.69 -10.93 18.68
C GLY A 239 -29.55 -12.17 18.92
N MET A 240 -29.28 -12.94 19.97
CA MET A 240 -29.91 -14.25 20.18
C MET A 240 -30.22 -14.50 21.65
N SER A 241 -31.29 -15.25 21.91
CA SER A 241 -31.56 -15.81 23.23
C SER A 241 -32.23 -17.17 23.16
N ASN A 242 -32.01 -17.96 24.21
CA ASN A 242 -32.94 -19.02 24.58
C ASN A 242 -32.92 -19.30 26.09
N ALA A 243 -33.85 -20.14 26.54
CA ALA A 243 -34.01 -20.50 27.94
C ALA A 243 -32.82 -21.28 28.56
N ASN A 244 -31.89 -21.84 27.76
CA ASN A 244 -30.79 -22.67 28.26
C ASN A 244 -29.50 -21.87 28.48
N TRP A 245 -29.13 -20.97 27.56
CA TRP A 245 -27.87 -20.21 27.61
C TRP A 245 -28.05 -18.69 27.77
N GLY A 246 -29.29 -18.20 27.87
CA GLY A 246 -29.58 -16.80 28.18
C GLY A 246 -29.50 -15.89 26.96
N LEU A 247 -28.92 -14.70 27.12
CA LEU A 247 -28.91 -13.63 26.12
C LEU A 247 -27.49 -13.36 25.61
N LEU A 248 -27.37 -13.15 24.30
CA LEU A 248 -26.17 -12.66 23.64
C LEU A 248 -26.54 -11.59 22.62
N SER A 249 -25.86 -10.46 22.63
CA SER A 249 -26.06 -9.44 21.60
C SER A 249 -25.39 -9.83 20.27
N GLY A 250 -25.72 -9.14 19.20
CA GLY A 250 -25.03 -9.30 17.92
C GLY A 250 -23.67 -8.61 17.91
N CYS A 251 -22.65 -9.26 17.36
CA CYS A 251 -21.38 -8.60 17.05
C CYS A 251 -21.53 -7.62 15.88
N GLY A 252 -20.74 -6.55 15.87
CA GLY A 252 -20.68 -5.63 14.74
C GLY A 252 -19.98 -6.27 13.54
N ALA A 253 -20.44 -5.95 12.33
CA ALA A 253 -19.84 -6.50 11.12
C ALA A 253 -18.40 -5.99 10.90
N PRO A 254 -17.47 -6.83 10.42
CA PRO A 254 -16.11 -6.40 10.08
C PRO A 254 -16.09 -5.48 8.86
N SER A 255 -15.02 -4.70 8.75
CA SER A 255 -14.66 -3.95 7.55
C SER A 255 -13.30 -4.44 7.02
N PRO A 256 -12.87 -4.03 5.81
CA PRO A 256 -11.52 -4.34 5.33
C PRO A 256 -10.37 -3.75 6.17
N PHE A 257 -10.68 -2.93 7.18
CA PHE A 257 -9.70 -2.26 8.04
C PHE A 257 -9.85 -2.62 9.53
N ASP A 258 -10.86 -3.40 9.91
CA ASP A 258 -11.15 -3.75 11.31
C ASP A 258 -12.01 -5.02 11.43
N GLY A 259 -11.79 -5.82 12.48
CA GLY A 259 -12.46 -7.11 12.71
C GLY A 259 -13.93 -7.04 13.15
N GLY A 260 -14.47 -5.86 13.38
CA GLY A 260 -15.82 -5.66 13.92
C GLY A 260 -15.85 -5.71 15.45
N ALA A 261 -16.87 -5.09 16.02
CA ALA A 261 -17.05 -5.06 17.46
C ALA A 261 -17.53 -6.42 18.00
N SER A 262 -16.86 -6.95 19.02
CA SER A 262 -17.28 -8.18 19.71
C SER A 262 -18.68 -8.06 20.32
N PHE A 263 -19.45 -9.15 20.32
CA PHE A 263 -20.72 -9.23 21.03
C PHE A 263 -20.55 -9.01 22.54
N THR A 264 -21.66 -8.78 23.23
CA THR A 264 -21.73 -8.58 24.67
C THR A 264 -22.81 -9.45 25.29
N GLY A 265 -22.65 -9.74 26.58
CA GLY A 265 -23.64 -10.45 27.38
C GLY A 265 -24.72 -9.52 27.94
N SER A 266 -25.60 -10.10 28.75
CA SER A 266 -26.72 -9.38 29.36
C SER A 266 -26.26 -8.20 30.22
N ASN A 267 -27.00 -7.10 30.14
CA ASN A 267 -26.81 -5.87 30.91
C ASN A 267 -25.44 -5.20 30.69
N THR A 268 -24.81 -5.44 29.54
CA THR A 268 -23.51 -4.87 29.17
C THR A 268 -23.64 -3.97 27.96
N ALA A 269 -23.10 -2.75 28.05
CA ALA A 269 -23.07 -1.82 26.94
C ALA A 269 -22.30 -2.41 25.75
N GLY A 270 -22.75 -2.12 24.54
CA GLY A 270 -22.11 -2.64 23.33
C GLY A 270 -20.72 -2.03 23.07
N ASN A 271 -19.89 -2.79 22.35
CA ASN A 271 -18.55 -2.38 21.93
C ASN A 271 -18.61 -1.56 20.64
N ALA A 272 -17.82 -0.48 20.56
CA ALA A 272 -17.76 0.35 19.37
C ALA A 272 -16.99 -0.33 18.23
N GLY A 273 -17.42 -0.08 16.99
CA GLY A 273 -16.66 -0.41 15.78
C GLY A 273 -15.57 0.63 15.49
N ILE A 274 -14.71 0.31 14.52
CA ILE A 274 -13.56 1.13 14.09
C ILE A 274 -13.48 1.10 12.57
N ARG A 275 -13.11 2.21 11.93
CA ARG A 275 -12.83 2.33 10.48
C ARG A 275 -13.85 1.58 9.61
N GLY A 276 -15.11 1.99 9.70
CA GLY A 276 -16.21 1.44 8.93
C GLY A 276 -16.80 0.12 9.41
N SER A 277 -16.25 -0.50 10.46
CA SER A 277 -16.86 -1.68 11.07
C SER A 277 -18.07 -1.31 11.93
N GLY A 278 -19.01 -2.24 12.07
CA GLY A 278 -20.22 -2.03 12.84
C GLY A 278 -19.97 -2.05 14.36
N GLY A 279 -20.81 -1.36 15.12
CA GLY A 279 -20.86 -1.49 16.58
C GLY A 279 -21.63 -2.74 17.01
N SER A 280 -21.33 -3.30 18.19
CA SER A 280 -22.10 -4.44 18.71
C SER A 280 -23.46 -3.99 19.23
N GLY A 281 -24.42 -4.91 19.25
CA GLY A 281 -25.66 -4.71 19.99
C GLY A 281 -25.43 -4.76 21.51
N SER A 282 -26.51 -4.56 22.25
CA SER A 282 -26.61 -4.92 23.66
C SER A 282 -27.81 -5.85 23.88
N CYS A 283 -27.85 -6.55 25.01
CA CYS A 283 -29.01 -7.30 25.45
C CYS A 283 -29.24 -7.05 26.94
N SER A 284 -30.48 -7.13 27.41
CA SER A 284 -30.80 -6.76 28.79
C SER A 284 -32.06 -7.44 29.33
N VAL A 285 -32.09 -7.55 30.66
CA VAL A 285 -33.25 -7.88 31.50
C VAL A 285 -33.45 -6.83 32.61
N ASN A 286 -32.76 -5.69 32.53
CA ASN A 286 -32.74 -4.68 33.59
C ASN A 286 -33.95 -3.76 33.51
N ALA A 287 -34.79 -3.79 34.55
CA ALA A 287 -36.05 -3.03 34.58
C ALA A 287 -35.90 -1.53 34.80
N SER A 288 -34.75 -1.07 35.31
CA SER A 288 -34.58 0.32 35.77
C SER A 288 -33.54 1.10 34.97
N ALA A 289 -32.76 0.45 34.09
CA ALA A 289 -31.71 1.10 33.32
C ALA A 289 -31.67 0.62 31.88
N SER A 290 -31.48 1.55 30.94
CA SER A 290 -31.16 1.23 29.55
C SER A 290 -29.73 0.74 29.42
N VAL A 291 -29.50 -0.11 28.42
CA VAL A 291 -28.18 -0.61 28.05
C VAL A 291 -27.92 -0.24 26.60
N VAL A 292 -27.03 0.73 26.38
CA VAL A 292 -26.74 1.25 25.04
C VAL A 292 -25.94 0.26 24.21
N SER A 293 -26.12 0.32 22.90
CA SER A 293 -25.29 -0.37 21.92
C SER A 293 -23.93 0.29 21.75
N GLY A 294 -23.05 -0.38 21.01
CA GLY A 294 -21.82 0.21 20.52
C GLY A 294 -22.06 1.11 19.31
N ALA A 295 -21.31 2.21 19.24
CA ALA A 295 -21.28 3.06 18.05
C ALA A 295 -20.64 2.33 16.87
N GLY A 296 -21.01 2.69 15.64
CA GLY A 296 -20.28 2.25 14.45
C GLY A 296 -18.93 2.97 14.32
N GLY A 297 -17.98 2.36 13.62
CA GLY A 297 -16.72 2.99 13.27
C GLY A 297 -16.89 4.06 12.20
N ASN A 298 -16.21 5.19 12.35
CA ASN A 298 -16.20 6.27 11.34
C ASN A 298 -15.67 5.76 9.98
N ALA A 299 -16.04 6.45 8.90
CA ALA A 299 -15.47 6.21 7.59
C ALA A 299 -13.95 6.45 7.58
N PHE A 300 -13.25 5.81 6.64
CA PHE A 300 -11.80 5.85 6.55
C PHE A 300 -11.33 5.88 5.09
N CYS A 301 -10.28 6.66 4.82
CA CYS A 301 -9.64 6.72 3.52
C CYS A 301 -8.12 6.57 3.65
N GLU A 302 -7.54 5.73 2.80
CA GLU A 302 -6.09 5.56 2.64
C GLU A 302 -5.71 5.79 1.18
N ILE A 303 -4.68 6.62 0.96
CA ILE A 303 -4.23 7.03 -0.37
C ILE A 303 -2.73 6.73 -0.50
N TRP A 304 -2.38 5.94 -1.51
CA TRP A 304 -1.00 5.62 -1.86
C TRP A 304 -0.63 6.42 -3.11
N GLU A 305 0.46 7.18 -3.05
CA GLU A 305 0.94 8.04 -4.11
C GLU A 305 2.13 7.41 -4.80
N TYR A 306 2.12 7.36 -6.13
CA TYR A 306 3.21 6.82 -6.94
C TYR A 306 3.70 7.85 -7.94
N GLU A 307 5.02 7.92 -8.13
CA GLU A 307 5.65 8.64 -9.23
C GLU A 307 5.43 7.96 -10.57
#